data_AF-A0A2N1JCQ7-F1
#
_entry.id   AF-A0A2N1JCQ7-F1
#
_cell.length_a   1.000
_cell.length_b   1.000
_cell.length_c   1.000
_cell.angle_alpha   90.00
_cell.angle_beta   90.00
_cell.angle_gamma   90.00
#
_symmetry.space_group_name_H-M   'P 1'
#
loop_
_entity.id
_entity.type
_entity.pdbx_description
1 polymer ?
#
loop_
_entity_poly.entity_id
_entity_poly.type
_entity_poly.pdbx_seq_one_letter_code
_entity_poly.pdbx_strand_id
1 'polypeptide(L)'
;MTLYRRYVDLLYFLYFAMHLFASVCIDIQALVPAYYVPQLFRDILQGAPFSTTHADYLVKSADPLLPNAWLPQYTWFRISLLSEFVFQLPVFAIGLYAMWNNEKRWYPLLATYGAIGCFTTMQCIATVLLGEERAALTPANLRFLLQNYVPFMLIPGVIAVDFTLRSMRLLSVHKKQEKGQ
;
A
#
# COMPACT_ATOMS: atom_id res chain seq x y z
N MET A 1 25.71 9.17 1.58
CA MET A 1 24.84 10.37 1.49
C MET A 1 23.62 10.12 2.36
N THR A 2 23.29 11.03 3.26
CA THR A 2 22.19 10.85 4.23
C THR A 2 20.82 10.84 3.55
N LEU A 3 19.82 10.18 4.15
CA LEU A 3 18.49 10.01 3.57
C LEU A 3 17.80 11.34 3.23
N TYR A 4 17.88 12.34 4.11
CA TYR A 4 17.25 13.66 3.91
C TYR A 4 17.82 14.46 2.73
N ARG A 5 18.96 14.05 2.17
CA ARG A 5 19.52 14.64 0.93
C ARG A 5 19.05 13.91 -0.34
N ARG A 6 18.36 12.78 -0.20
CA ARG A 6 17.76 11.98 -1.27
C ARG A 6 16.24 12.11 -1.17
N TYR A 7 15.71 13.28 -1.54
CA TYR A 7 14.30 13.64 -1.29
C TYR A 7 13.29 12.61 -1.82
N VAL A 8 13.56 12.01 -2.99
CA VAL A 8 12.71 10.94 -3.55
C VAL A 8 12.72 9.68 -2.68
N ASP A 9 13.90 9.28 -2.21
CA ASP A 9 14.05 8.11 -1.31
C ASP A 9 13.43 8.39 0.06
N LEU A 10 13.48 9.63 0.55
CA LEU A 10 12.78 10.05 1.77
C LEU A 10 11.26 9.95 1.59
N LEU A 11 10.71 10.39 0.44
CA LEU A 11 9.30 10.25 0.13
C LEU A 11 8.89 8.77 0.14
N TYR A 12 9.66 7.90 -0.52
CA TYR A 12 9.37 6.47 -0.50
C TYR A 12 9.51 5.86 0.88
N PHE A 13 10.50 6.28 1.68
CA PHE A 13 10.64 5.83 3.07
C PHE A 13 9.41 6.19 3.91
N LEU A 14 8.94 7.44 3.84
CA LEU A 14 7.74 7.87 4.55
C LEU A 14 6.49 7.11 4.05
N TYR A 15 6.41 6.86 2.75
CA TYR A 15 5.33 6.07 2.17
C TYR A 15 5.34 4.62 2.69
N PHE A 16 6.49 3.94 2.70
CA PHE A 16 6.61 2.59 3.25
C PHE A 16 6.26 2.54 4.75
N ALA A 17 6.63 3.57 5.52
CA ALA A 17 6.29 3.64 6.95
C ALA A 17 4.77 3.77 7.16
N MET A 18 4.14 4.68 6.41
CA MET A 18 2.69 4.86 6.42
C MET A 18 1.96 3.61 5.95
N HIS A 19 2.42 2.96 4.88
CA HIS A 19 1.78 1.77 4.33
C HIS A 19 1.90 0.59 5.30
N LEU A 20 3.08 0.38 5.92
CA LEU A 20 3.24 -0.61 6.97
C LEU A 20 2.27 -0.37 8.13
N PHE A 21 2.11 0.89 8.56
CA PHE A 21 1.15 1.24 9.58
C PHE A 21 -0.29 0.94 9.14
N ALA A 22 -0.68 1.33 7.93
CA ALA A 22 -2.01 1.08 7.38
C ALA A 22 -2.31 -0.42 7.29
N SER A 23 -1.39 -1.23 6.75
CA SER A 23 -1.62 -2.67 6.60
C SER A 23 -1.77 -3.40 7.94
N VAL A 24 -1.00 -2.99 8.96
CA VAL A 24 -1.09 -3.58 10.31
C VAL A 24 -2.33 -3.07 11.06
N CYS A 25 -2.74 -1.81 10.85
CA CYS A 25 -3.82 -1.20 11.61
C CYS A 25 -5.19 -1.30 10.93
N ILE A 26 -5.27 -1.50 9.61
CA ILE A 26 -6.50 -1.47 8.82
C ILE A 26 -6.67 -2.80 8.09
N ASP A 27 -5.76 -3.12 7.17
CA ASP A 27 -5.99 -4.20 6.18
C ASP A 27 -6.01 -5.60 6.80
N ILE A 28 -5.17 -5.85 7.82
CA ILE A 28 -5.17 -7.14 8.53
C ILE A 28 -6.53 -7.46 9.18
N GLN A 29 -7.32 -6.43 9.54
CA GLN A 29 -8.61 -6.62 10.20
C GLN A 29 -9.64 -7.30 9.28
N ALA A 30 -9.47 -7.20 7.96
CA ALA A 30 -10.31 -7.92 7.00
C ALA A 30 -9.92 -9.41 6.88
N LEU A 31 -8.75 -9.82 7.37
CA LEU A 31 -8.25 -11.20 7.27
C LEU A 31 -8.42 -12.03 8.54
N VAL A 32 -8.50 -11.38 9.70
CA VAL A 32 -8.60 -12.08 10.99
C VAL A 32 -9.90 -11.75 11.71
N PRO A 33 -10.48 -12.70 12.46
CA PRO A 33 -11.59 -12.41 13.34
C PRO A 33 -11.28 -11.26 14.31
N ALA A 34 -12.27 -10.41 14.57
CA ALA A 34 -12.10 -9.20 15.37
C ALA A 34 -11.49 -9.44 16.76
N TYR A 35 -11.66 -10.62 17.36
CA TYR A 35 -11.09 -10.95 18.68
C TYR A 35 -9.57 -11.16 18.68
N TYR A 36 -8.93 -11.31 17.51
CA TYR A 36 -7.47 -11.29 17.37
C TYR A 36 -6.89 -9.89 17.16
N VAL A 37 -7.75 -8.89 16.91
CA VAL A 37 -7.33 -7.51 16.66
C VAL A 37 -7.32 -6.73 17.98
N PRO A 38 -6.19 -6.12 18.36
CA PRO A 38 -6.12 -5.22 19.52
C PRO A 38 -7.20 -4.13 19.45
N GLN A 39 -7.78 -3.78 20.61
CA GLN A 39 -8.85 -2.76 20.68
C GLN A 39 -8.44 -1.44 20.01
N LEU A 40 -7.19 -1.01 20.22
CA LEU A 40 -6.65 0.21 19.61
C LEU A 40 -6.80 0.22 18.08
N PHE A 41 -6.58 -0.91 17.39
CA PHE A 41 -6.70 -0.97 15.92
C PHE A 41 -8.15 -1.02 15.49
N ARG A 42 -9.01 -1.74 16.23
CA ARG A 42 -10.46 -1.74 15.99
C ARG A 42 -11.04 -0.34 16.10
N ASP A 43 -10.60 0.43 17.10
CA ASP A 43 -11.01 1.81 17.32
C ASP A 43 -10.55 2.75 16.19
N ILE A 44 -9.38 2.51 15.58
CA ILE A 44 -8.91 3.27 14.40
C ILE A 44 -9.78 2.98 13.16
N LEU A 45 -10.27 1.75 13.02
CA LEU A 45 -11.09 1.34 11.88
C LEU A 45 -12.56 1.76 12.01
N GLN A 46 -13.14 1.58 13.21
CA GLN A 46 -14.57 1.71 13.51
C GLN A 46 -14.94 3.05 14.16
N GLY A 47 -13.97 3.77 14.72
CA GLY A 47 -14.18 4.95 15.55
C GLY A 47 -14.17 4.63 17.04
N ALA A 48 -13.26 5.23 17.81
CA ALA A 48 -13.24 5.11 19.25
C ALA A 48 -14.39 5.93 19.88
N PRO A 49 -15.15 5.42 20.86
CA PRO A 49 -16.20 6.18 21.54
C PRO A 49 -15.71 7.41 22.32
N PHE A 50 -14.39 7.56 22.52
CA PHE A 50 -13.78 8.64 23.30
C PHE A 50 -12.79 9.52 22.49
N SER A 51 -12.66 9.29 21.18
CA SER A 51 -11.79 10.10 20.32
C SER A 51 -12.59 11.26 19.72
N THR A 52 -12.34 12.47 20.20
CA THR A 52 -12.79 13.72 19.56
C THR A 52 -12.09 14.01 18.23
N THR A 53 -11.23 13.11 17.77
CA THR A 53 -10.44 13.22 16.55
C THR A 53 -10.75 12.08 15.59
N HIS A 54 -11.70 12.30 14.70
CA HIS A 54 -11.70 11.93 13.26
C HIS A 54 -11.22 10.54 12.77
N ALA A 55 -11.01 9.54 13.62
CA ALA A 55 -10.51 8.19 13.29
C ALA A 55 -11.65 7.24 12.86
N ASP A 56 -12.36 7.66 11.83
CA ASP A 56 -13.63 7.08 11.40
C ASP A 56 -13.47 6.59 9.95
N TYR A 57 -12.48 5.73 9.68
CA TYR A 57 -12.21 5.31 8.30
C TYR A 57 -13.46 4.70 7.66
N LEU A 58 -14.04 3.66 8.26
CA LEU A 58 -15.24 3.01 7.70
C LEU A 58 -16.47 3.93 7.72
N VAL A 59 -16.61 4.79 8.72
CA VAL A 59 -17.75 5.72 8.82
C VAL A 59 -17.69 6.78 7.70
N LYS A 60 -16.50 7.33 7.42
CA LYS A 60 -16.31 8.34 6.38
C LYS A 60 -16.23 7.74 4.99
N SER A 61 -15.60 6.59 4.84
CA SER A 61 -15.38 5.95 3.55
C SER A 61 -16.57 5.11 3.10
N ALA A 62 -17.35 4.56 4.02
CA ALA A 62 -18.32 3.51 3.77
C ALA A 62 -17.73 2.38 2.90
N ASP A 63 -16.44 2.06 3.09
CA ASP A 63 -15.70 1.15 2.22
C ASP A 63 -16.39 -0.22 2.16
N PRO A 64 -16.89 -0.62 0.97
CA PRO A 64 -17.61 -1.87 0.82
C PRO A 64 -16.67 -3.08 0.74
N LEU A 65 -15.36 -2.91 0.57
CA LEU A 65 -14.44 -4.02 0.33
C LEU A 65 -14.05 -4.72 1.63
N LEU A 66 -13.55 -3.97 2.62
CA LEU A 66 -13.10 -4.49 3.92
C LEU A 66 -14.13 -5.38 4.63
N PRO A 67 -15.39 -4.95 4.87
CA PRO A 67 -16.37 -5.77 5.58
C PRO A 67 -16.83 -6.99 4.77
N ASN A 68 -16.72 -6.95 3.44
CA ASN A 68 -17.22 -7.99 2.55
C ASN A 68 -16.14 -8.95 2.03
N ALA A 69 -14.88 -8.83 2.50
CA ALA A 69 -13.74 -9.63 2.03
C ALA A 69 -13.99 -11.15 2.08
N TRP A 70 -14.87 -11.61 2.97
CA TRP A 70 -15.22 -13.02 3.15
C TRP A 70 -16.38 -13.52 2.28
N LEU A 71 -17.09 -12.65 1.56
CA LEU A 71 -18.11 -13.08 0.59
C LEU A 71 -17.46 -13.62 -0.71
N PRO A 72 -18.09 -14.59 -1.40
CA PRO A 72 -17.50 -15.26 -2.57
C PRO A 72 -17.05 -14.32 -3.70
N GLN A 73 -17.82 -13.26 -3.98
CA GLN A 73 -17.53 -12.31 -5.06
C GLN A 73 -16.28 -11.46 -4.80
N TYR A 74 -15.81 -11.37 -3.55
CA TYR A 74 -14.60 -10.65 -3.15
C TYR A 74 -13.39 -11.57 -2.97
N THR A 75 -13.40 -12.78 -3.56
CA THR A 75 -12.25 -13.69 -3.51
C THR A 75 -10.97 -13.02 -4.02
N TRP A 76 -11.05 -12.21 -5.09
CA TRP A 76 -9.92 -11.43 -5.61
C TRP A 76 -9.34 -10.47 -4.56
N PHE A 77 -10.20 -9.81 -3.79
CA PHE A 77 -9.81 -8.84 -2.75
C PHE A 77 -9.17 -9.57 -1.57
N ARG A 78 -9.74 -10.71 -1.15
CA ARG A 78 -9.16 -11.55 -0.10
C ARG A 78 -7.77 -12.04 -0.46
N ILE A 79 -7.57 -12.51 -1.69
CA ILE A 79 -6.24 -12.94 -2.15
C ILE A 79 -5.28 -11.75 -2.25
N SER A 80 -5.77 -10.56 -2.59
CA SER A 80 -4.94 -9.34 -2.63
C SER A 80 -4.47 -8.93 -1.23
N LEU A 81 -5.35 -8.98 -0.22
CA LEU A 81 -5.01 -8.77 1.19
C LEU A 81 -4.02 -9.83 1.71
N LEU A 82 -4.24 -11.11 1.38
CA LEU A 82 -3.30 -12.17 1.76
C LEU A 82 -1.93 -11.98 1.11
N SER A 83 -1.89 -11.59 -0.17
CA SER A 83 -0.66 -11.23 -0.88
C SER A 83 0.05 -10.05 -0.21
N GLU A 84 -0.71 -9.04 0.23
CA GLU A 84 -0.15 -7.94 1.00
C GLU A 84 0.52 -8.44 2.28
N PHE A 85 -0.17 -9.23 3.09
CA PHE A 85 0.37 -9.69 4.37
C PHE A 85 1.58 -10.62 4.22
N VAL A 86 1.56 -11.51 3.23
CA VAL A 86 2.62 -12.51 3.02
C VAL A 86 3.83 -11.94 2.28
N PHE A 87 3.61 -11.03 1.32
CA PHE A 87 4.67 -10.52 0.45
C PHE A 87 4.95 -9.04 0.68
N GLN A 88 3.94 -8.17 0.57
CA GLN A 88 4.17 -6.72 0.57
C GLN A 88 4.60 -6.21 1.96
N LEU A 89 4.02 -6.74 3.04
CA LEU A 89 4.31 -6.32 4.41
C LEU A 89 5.78 -6.54 4.82
N PRO A 90 6.38 -7.72 4.57
CA PRO A 90 7.83 -7.88 4.68
C PRO A 90 8.62 -6.90 3.79
N VAL A 91 8.15 -6.64 2.57
CA VAL A 91 8.81 -5.71 1.65
C VAL A 91 8.74 -4.27 2.14
N PHE A 92 7.70 -3.84 2.87
CA PHE A 92 7.67 -2.51 3.48
C PHE A 92 8.82 -2.33 4.46
N ALA A 93 9.05 -3.31 5.35
CA ALA A 93 10.15 -3.28 6.29
C ALA A 93 11.52 -3.29 5.58
N ILE A 94 11.66 -4.10 4.52
CA ILE A 94 12.84 -4.09 3.66
C ILE A 94 13.02 -2.74 2.97
N GLY A 95 11.93 -2.10 2.51
CA GLY A 95 11.94 -0.77 1.89
C GLY A 95 12.46 0.30 2.83
N LEU A 96 12.00 0.30 4.09
CA LEU A 96 12.52 1.17 5.14
C LEU A 96 14.02 0.96 5.36
N TYR A 97 14.44 -0.28 5.53
CA TYR A 97 15.86 -0.63 5.67
C TYR A 97 16.68 -0.20 4.45
N ALA A 98 16.17 -0.45 3.24
CA ALA A 98 16.88 -0.21 2.00
C ALA A 98 17.06 1.28 1.72
N MET A 99 16.02 2.09 1.96
CA MET A 99 16.12 3.54 1.85
C MET A 99 17.04 4.10 2.92
N TRP A 100 16.93 3.66 4.18
CA TRP A 100 17.78 4.15 5.27
C TRP A 100 19.27 3.92 5.00
N ASN A 101 19.63 2.72 4.53
CA ASN A 101 21.01 2.31 4.29
C ASN A 101 21.52 2.53 2.85
N ASN A 102 20.69 3.07 1.96
CA ASN A 102 21.02 3.27 0.54
C ASN A 102 21.39 1.96 -0.20
N GLU A 103 20.65 0.88 0.08
CA GLU A 103 20.93 -0.47 -0.38
C GLU A 103 20.32 -0.75 -1.76
N LYS A 104 21.18 -0.84 -2.78
CA LYS A 104 20.76 -0.98 -4.18
C LYS A 104 20.29 -2.38 -4.56
N ARG A 105 20.73 -3.41 -3.80
CA ARG A 105 20.38 -4.82 -4.05
C ARG A 105 18.88 -5.11 -4.04
N TRP A 106 18.12 -4.27 -3.33
CA TRP A 106 16.69 -4.44 -3.16
C TRP A 106 15.85 -3.78 -4.26
N TYR A 107 16.45 -3.04 -5.20
CA TYR A 107 15.69 -2.34 -6.25
C TYR A 107 14.74 -3.24 -7.05
N PRO A 108 15.12 -4.47 -7.47
CA PRO A 108 14.18 -5.35 -8.16
C PRO A 108 12.96 -5.71 -7.30
N LEU A 109 13.18 -6.02 -6.02
CA LEU A 109 12.11 -6.35 -5.08
C LEU A 109 11.15 -5.17 -4.86
N LEU A 110 11.70 -3.96 -4.72
CA LEU A 110 10.91 -2.74 -4.57
C LEU A 110 10.12 -2.40 -5.83
N ALA A 111 10.68 -2.69 -7.02
CA ALA A 111 9.96 -2.54 -8.28
C ALA A 111 8.78 -3.52 -8.39
N THR A 112 8.99 -4.80 -8.04
CA THR A 112 7.94 -5.83 -8.01
C THR A 112 6.82 -5.46 -7.03
N TYR A 113 7.18 -5.02 -5.82
CA TYR A 113 6.22 -4.50 -4.86
C TYR A 113 5.41 -3.35 -5.45
N GLY A 114 6.07 -2.34 -6.03
CA GLY A 114 5.41 -1.17 -6.58
C GLY A 114 4.36 -1.54 -7.63
N ALA A 115 4.67 -2.52 -8.49
CA ALA A 115 3.75 -3.02 -9.51
C ALA A 115 2.53 -3.72 -8.89
N ILE A 116 2.76 -4.60 -7.91
CA ILE A 116 1.69 -5.34 -7.23
C ILE A 116 0.78 -4.38 -6.48
N GLY A 117 1.33 -3.52 -5.61
CA GLY A 117 0.55 -2.57 -4.80
C GLY A 117 -0.24 -1.56 -5.65
N CYS A 118 0.34 -1.12 -6.77
CA CYS A 118 -0.37 -0.31 -7.76
C CYS A 118 -1.59 -1.06 -8.32
N PHE A 119 -1.38 -2.29 -8.78
CA PHE A 119 -2.42 -3.05 -9.47
C PHE A 119 -3.53 -3.56 -8.54
N THR A 120 -3.21 -3.95 -7.30
CA THR A 120 -4.22 -4.32 -6.30
C THR A 120 -5.09 -3.12 -5.91
N THR A 121 -4.48 -1.95 -5.68
CA THR A 121 -5.23 -0.74 -5.36
C THR A 121 -6.05 -0.24 -6.55
N MET A 122 -5.52 -0.38 -7.77
CA MET A 122 -6.26 -0.08 -9.01
C MET A 122 -7.51 -0.96 -9.14
N GLN A 123 -7.44 -2.24 -8.77
CA GLN A 123 -8.63 -3.11 -8.72
C GLN A 123 -9.65 -2.59 -7.71
N CYS A 124 -9.23 -2.20 -6.51
CA CYS A 124 -10.14 -1.59 -5.51
C CYS A 124 -10.82 -0.33 -6.05
N ILE A 125 -10.07 0.56 -6.71
CA ILE A 125 -10.61 1.76 -7.36
C ILE A 125 -11.62 1.39 -8.46
N ALA A 126 -11.29 0.42 -9.30
CA ALA A 126 -12.19 -0.03 -10.36
C ALA A 126 -13.49 -0.60 -9.78
N THR A 127 -13.41 -1.41 -8.72
CA THR A 127 -14.60 -1.98 -8.05
C THR A 127 -15.53 -0.89 -7.53
N VAL A 128 -15.01 0.13 -6.83
CA VAL A 128 -15.87 1.17 -6.22
C VAL A 128 -16.37 2.22 -7.21
N LEU A 129 -15.77 2.29 -8.41
CA LEU A 129 -16.19 3.19 -9.49
C LEU A 129 -17.11 2.53 -10.50
N LEU A 130 -16.85 1.27 -10.85
CA LEU A 130 -17.46 0.56 -11.97
C LEU A 130 -18.30 -0.66 -11.54
N GLY A 131 -18.07 -1.18 -10.34
CA GLY A 131 -18.79 -2.31 -9.78
C GLY A 131 -20.13 -1.93 -9.16
N GLU A 132 -20.87 -2.94 -8.71
CA GLU A 132 -22.18 -2.77 -8.03
C GLU A 132 -22.04 -1.99 -6.71
N GLU A 133 -20.85 -2.05 -6.11
CA GLU A 133 -20.45 -1.34 -4.91
C GLU A 133 -20.61 0.17 -5.03
N ARG A 134 -20.49 0.72 -6.25
CA ARG A 134 -20.70 2.15 -6.52
C ARG A 134 -22.08 2.62 -6.06
N ALA A 135 -23.11 1.78 -6.16
CA ALA A 135 -24.48 2.12 -5.79
C ALA A 135 -24.66 2.36 -4.28
N ALA A 136 -23.80 1.75 -3.45
CA ALA A 136 -23.82 1.92 -2.00
C ALA A 136 -23.12 3.20 -1.50
N LEU A 137 -22.40 3.91 -2.39
CA LEU A 137 -21.57 5.05 -2.01
C LEU A 137 -22.22 6.40 -2.33
N THR A 138 -22.34 7.25 -1.31
CA THR A 138 -22.64 8.67 -1.54
C THR A 138 -21.46 9.36 -2.23
N PRO A 139 -21.65 10.52 -2.90
CA PRO A 139 -20.54 11.28 -3.47
C PRO A 139 -19.48 11.68 -2.44
N ALA A 140 -19.88 11.93 -1.19
CA ALA A 140 -18.96 12.27 -0.10
C ALA A 140 -18.11 11.05 0.31
N ASN A 141 -18.74 9.87 0.47
CA ASN A 141 -18.04 8.63 0.79
C ASN A 141 -17.04 8.27 -0.31
N LEU A 142 -17.49 8.30 -1.57
CA LEU A 142 -16.63 8.01 -2.72
C LEU A 142 -15.43 8.96 -2.80
N ARG A 143 -15.66 10.27 -2.60
CA ARG A 143 -14.56 11.25 -2.59
C ARG A 143 -13.54 10.96 -1.51
N PHE A 144 -14.00 10.68 -0.28
CA PHE A 144 -13.12 10.33 0.83
C PHE A 144 -12.34 9.04 0.54
N LEU A 145 -13.01 8.01 0.00
CA LEU A 145 -12.39 6.74 -0.35
C LEU A 145 -11.31 6.92 -1.43
N LEU A 146 -11.61 7.63 -2.53
CA LEU A 146 -10.65 7.89 -3.60
C LEU A 146 -9.46 8.74 -3.16
N GLN A 147 -9.66 9.69 -2.24
CA GLN A 147 -8.55 10.46 -1.66
C GLN A 147 -7.54 9.59 -0.91
N ASN A 148 -7.99 8.43 -0.40
CA ASN A 148 -7.11 7.45 0.25
C ASN A 148 -6.56 6.43 -0.77
N TYR A 149 -7.38 5.91 -1.68
CA TYR A 149 -6.94 4.89 -2.64
C TYR A 149 -6.00 5.43 -3.73
N VAL A 150 -6.26 6.61 -4.28
CA VAL A 150 -5.48 7.14 -5.41
C VAL A 150 -3.99 7.33 -5.07
N PRO A 151 -3.60 7.91 -3.91
CA PRO A 151 -2.20 7.95 -3.51
C PRO A 151 -1.57 6.56 -3.35
N PHE A 152 -2.31 5.60 -2.80
CA PHE A 152 -1.86 4.21 -2.62
C PHE A 152 -1.77 3.42 -3.94
N MET A 153 -2.37 3.90 -5.02
CA MET A 153 -2.14 3.38 -6.37
C MET A 153 -0.95 4.08 -7.05
N LEU A 154 -0.94 5.41 -7.04
CA LEU A 154 0.03 6.20 -7.81
C LEU A 154 1.45 6.09 -7.27
N ILE A 155 1.64 6.15 -5.95
CA ILE A 155 2.99 6.12 -5.36
C ILE A 155 3.68 4.78 -5.62
N PRO A 156 3.05 3.60 -5.40
CA PRO A 156 3.60 2.32 -5.82
C PRO A 156 3.89 2.23 -7.31
N GLY A 157 3.02 2.79 -8.16
CA GLY A 157 3.26 2.84 -9.61
C GLY A 157 4.54 3.61 -9.96
N VAL A 158 4.76 4.76 -9.31
CA VAL A 158 5.99 5.54 -9.47
C VAL A 158 7.20 4.78 -8.93
N ILE A 159 7.10 4.14 -7.76
CA ILE A 159 8.13 3.26 -7.19
C ILE A 159 8.51 2.15 -8.19
N ALA A 160 7.52 1.51 -8.80
CA ALA A 160 7.73 0.44 -9.78
C ALA A 160 8.59 0.91 -10.96
N VAL A 161 8.21 2.05 -11.56
CA VAL A 161 8.93 2.63 -12.70
C VAL A 161 10.32 3.10 -12.29
N ASP A 162 10.44 3.86 -11.20
CA ASP A 162 11.72 4.42 -10.75
C ASP A 162 12.74 3.33 -10.41
N PHE A 163 12.37 2.33 -9.61
CA PHE A 163 13.30 1.24 -9.27
C PHE A 163 13.62 0.32 -10.46
N THR A 164 12.71 0.17 -11.42
CA THR A 164 13.02 -0.48 -12.70
C THR A 164 14.11 0.30 -13.45
N LEU A 165 13.93 1.61 -13.64
CA LEU A 165 14.89 2.47 -14.32
C LEU A 165 16.25 2.51 -13.61
N ARG A 166 16.25 2.61 -12.27
CA ARG A 166 17.48 2.56 -11.46
C ARG A 166 18.21 1.23 -11.64
N SER A 167 17.48 0.10 -11.67
CA SER A 167 18.06 -1.22 -11.90
C SER A 167 18.70 -1.31 -13.30
N MET A 168 18.00 -0.87 -14.34
CA MET A 168 18.53 -0.84 -15.71
C MET A 168 19.80 0.00 -15.85
N ARG A 169 19.86 1.15 -15.16
CA ARG A 169 21.06 2.01 -15.14
C ARG A 169 22.26 1.30 -14.52
N LEU A 170 22.07 0.57 -13.41
CA LEU A 170 23.15 -0.20 -12.77
C LEU A 170 23.70 -1.29 -13.69
N LEU A 171 22.82 -2.05 -14.35
CA LEU A 171 23.21 -3.07 -15.33
C LEU A 171 23.96 -2.46 -16.52
N SER A 172 23.51 -1.29 -16.99
CA SER A 172 24.16 -0.59 -18.11
C SER A 172 25.57 -0.10 -17.77
N VAL A 173 25.79 0.38 -16.55
CA VAL A 173 27.12 0.78 -16.07
C VAL A 173 28.05 -0.43 -15.98
N HIS A 174 27.57 -1.54 -15.42
CA HIS A 174 28.36 -2.76 -15.29
C HIS A 174 28.81 -3.29 -16.66
N LYS A 175 27.89 -3.37 -17.63
CA LYS A 175 28.19 -3.79 -19.00
C LYS A 175 29.24 -2.92 -19.71
N LYS A 176 29.30 -1.63 -19.39
CA LYS A 176 30.34 -0.73 -19.94
C LYS A 176 31.71 -0.99 -19.32
N GLN A 177 31.74 -1.31 -18.02
CA GLN A 177 32.99 -1.66 -17.33
C GLN A 177 33.57 -2.98 -17.84
N GLU A 178 32.73 -3.99 -18.08
CA GLU A 178 33.15 -5.28 -18.65
C GLU A 178 33.72 -5.16 -20.07
N LYS A 179 33.22 -4.22 -20.89
CA LYS A 179 33.70 -3.99 -22.26
C LYS A 179 34.95 -3.10 -22.36
N GLY A 180 35.31 -2.41 -21.28
CA GLY A 180 36.48 -1.53 -21.21
C GLY A 180 37.69 -2.17 -20.52
N GLN A 181 37.56 -3.44 -20.09
CA GLN A 181 38.63 -4.33 -19.63
C GLN A 181 38.96 -5.33 -20.74
#